data_AF-A0A972SC40-F1
#
_entry.id   AF-A0A972SC40-F1
#
_cell.length_a   1.000
_cell.length_b   1.000
_cell.length_c   1.000
_cell.angle_alpha   90.00
_cell.angle_beta   90.00
_cell.angle_gamma   90.00
#
_symmetry.space_group_name_H-M   'P 1'
#
loop_
_entity.id
_entity.type
_entity.pdbx_description
1 polymer ?
#
loop_
_entity_poly.entity_id
_entity_poly.type
_entity_poly.pdbx_seq_one_letter_code
_entity_poly.pdbx_strand_id
1 'polypeptide(L)'
;LGMGLIISLKIGGGSNLHNLDMFLIAVLFGTAVLWRQGGAAWLKAQRWTRGEQIVLLLLVLAPMYFMFSDAQPRNIPSAKDWKPALTAVQQAVHDAKTQGGEVLFIDQRQLLTFGFVEPVPLVPEYEKKLMMDKAMASDAQYFARYYHDLATHRFALIVTEPLKTNYQTENKDDFASENNAWVKWVAAPTLCYYEPLATFKKVNLQILVPKKEPANCLDLLPVPPADQP
;
A
#
# COMPACT_ATOMS: atom_id res chain seq x y z
N LEU A 1 9.62 -23.10 13.49
CA LEU A 1 8.14 -23.12 13.42
C LEU A 1 7.51 -22.03 14.28
N GLY A 2 7.75 -22.00 15.60
CA GLY A 2 7.18 -20.96 16.48
C GLY A 2 7.48 -19.52 16.06
N MET A 3 8.71 -19.20 15.68
CA MET A 3 9.07 -17.83 15.29
C MET A 3 8.39 -17.36 13.99
N GLY A 4 8.26 -18.22 12.97
CA GLY A 4 7.57 -17.87 11.71
C GLY A 4 6.06 -17.73 11.85
N LEU A 5 5.43 -18.54 12.71
CA LEU A 5 4.02 -18.40 13.09
C LEU A 5 3.79 -17.13 13.92
N ILE A 6 4.68 -16.84 14.87
CA ILE A 6 4.62 -15.62 15.67
C ILE A 6 4.81 -14.37 14.79
N ILE A 7 5.73 -14.39 13.83
CA ILE A 7 5.95 -13.29 12.89
C ILE A 7 4.73 -13.11 11.97
N SER A 8 4.16 -14.20 11.44
CA SER A 8 2.98 -14.16 10.58
C SER A 8 1.70 -13.71 11.31
N LEU A 9 1.59 -13.94 12.62
CA LEU A 9 0.45 -13.50 13.44
C LEU A 9 0.64 -12.10 14.03
N LYS A 10 1.89 -11.71 14.34
CA LYS A 10 2.19 -10.46 15.07
C LYS A 10 2.42 -9.26 14.16
N ILE A 11 2.73 -9.46 12.88
CA ILE A 11 2.90 -8.38 11.89
C ILE A 11 1.60 -8.14 11.09
N GLY A 12 0.47 -8.66 11.59
CA GLY A 12 -0.85 -8.44 11.02
C GLY A 12 -1.20 -9.51 9.99
N GLY A 13 -2.40 -10.08 10.14
CA GLY A 13 -3.07 -10.97 9.19
C GLY A 13 -3.47 -10.24 7.90
N GLY A 14 -2.58 -9.39 7.41
CA GLY A 14 -2.68 -8.73 6.13
C GLY A 14 -2.05 -9.57 5.04
N SER A 15 -2.58 -9.40 3.83
CA SER A 15 -2.16 -9.90 2.52
C SER A 15 -0.74 -9.44 2.11
N ASN A 16 0.18 -9.33 3.07
CA ASN A 16 1.53 -8.87 2.86
C ASN A 16 2.39 -10.04 2.39
N LEU A 17 2.70 -10.10 1.09
CA LEU A 17 3.53 -11.14 0.47
C LEU A 17 4.84 -11.37 1.23
N HIS A 18 5.40 -10.34 1.86
CA HIS A 18 6.65 -10.44 2.60
C HIS A 18 6.56 -11.30 3.89
N ASN A 19 5.38 -11.44 4.51
CA ASN A 19 5.18 -12.36 5.64
C ASN A 19 5.03 -13.81 5.17
N LEU A 20 4.44 -14.02 3.99
CA LEU A 20 4.36 -15.33 3.35
C LEU A 20 5.75 -15.87 3.02
N ASP A 21 6.66 -15.03 2.53
CA ASP A 21 8.03 -15.44 2.20
C ASP A 21 8.74 -16.05 3.42
N MET A 22 8.69 -15.38 4.58
CA MET A 22 9.33 -15.88 5.80
C MET A 22 8.65 -17.15 6.34
N PHE A 23 7.33 -17.26 6.20
CA PHE A 23 6.61 -18.48 6.54
C PHE A 23 7.01 -19.64 5.62
N LEU A 24 7.04 -19.44 4.31
CA LEU A 24 7.42 -20.46 3.32
C LEU A 24 8.87 -20.90 3.51
N ILE A 25 9.77 -19.97 3.78
CA ILE A 25 11.17 -20.26 4.12
C ILE A 25 11.24 -21.13 5.39
N ALA A 26 10.50 -20.77 6.44
CA ALA A 26 10.48 -21.55 7.67
C ALA A 26 9.91 -22.96 7.49
N VAL A 27 8.87 -23.13 6.65
CA VAL A 27 8.30 -24.44 6.29
C VAL A 27 9.29 -25.24 5.45
N LEU A 28 9.96 -24.63 4.47
CA LEU A 28 10.95 -25.29 3.63
C LEU A 28 12.13 -25.82 4.46
N PHE A 29 12.73 -24.98 5.30
CA PHE A 29 13.84 -25.42 6.15
C PHE A 29 13.39 -26.42 7.22
N GLY A 30 12.21 -26.23 7.81
CA GLY A 30 11.63 -27.17 8.77
C GLY A 30 11.42 -28.56 8.15
N THR A 31 10.82 -28.62 6.96
CA THR A 31 10.60 -29.87 6.24
C THR A 31 11.92 -30.52 5.81
N ALA A 32 12.92 -29.75 5.35
CA ALA A 32 14.24 -30.27 5.00
C ALA A 32 14.98 -30.89 6.21
N VAL A 33 14.91 -30.27 7.39
CA VAL A 33 15.49 -30.80 8.63
C VAL A 33 14.78 -32.10 9.04
N LEU A 34 13.44 -32.10 9.05
CA LEU A 34 12.65 -33.29 9.36
C LEU A 34 12.92 -34.44 8.37
N TRP A 35 13.09 -34.12 7.09
CA TRP A 35 13.43 -35.08 6.05
C TRP A 35 14.78 -35.75 6.32
N ARG A 36 15.81 -34.95 6.68
CA ARG A 36 17.16 -35.44 7.02
C ARG A 36 17.17 -36.27 8.30
N GLN A 37 16.35 -35.94 9.30
CA GLN A 37 16.29 -36.64 10.59
C GLN A 37 15.49 -37.95 10.55
N GLY A 38 15.22 -38.49 9.36
CA GLY A 38 14.54 -39.78 9.20
C GLY A 38 13.06 -39.69 8.83
N GLY A 39 12.51 -38.47 8.66
CA GLY A 39 11.14 -38.29 8.17
C GLY A 39 10.89 -38.98 6.82
N ALA A 40 11.89 -39.02 5.94
CA ALA A 40 11.81 -39.74 4.67
C ALA A 40 11.69 -41.27 4.85
N ALA A 41 12.43 -41.83 5.81
CA ALA A 41 12.40 -43.26 6.11
C ALA A 41 11.08 -43.63 6.81
N TRP A 42 10.62 -42.79 7.74
CA TRP A 42 9.32 -42.92 8.40
C TRP A 42 8.17 -42.92 7.38
N LEU A 43 8.15 -41.96 6.45
CA LEU A 43 7.11 -41.86 5.42
C LEU A 43 7.05 -43.10 4.52
N LYS A 44 8.23 -43.68 4.18
CA LYS A 44 8.34 -44.90 3.37
C LYS A 44 7.96 -46.17 4.13
N ALA A 45 8.17 -46.21 5.44
CA ALA A 45 7.82 -47.35 6.28
C ALA A 45 6.31 -47.40 6.58
N GLN A 46 5.61 -46.28 6.48
CA GLN A 46 4.19 -46.18 6.76
C GLN A 46 3.35 -46.85 5.66
N ARG A 47 2.46 -47.77 6.05
CA ARG A 47 1.47 -48.36 5.16
C ARG A 47 0.15 -47.63 5.33
N TRP A 48 -0.23 -46.88 4.31
CA TRP A 48 -1.42 -46.05 4.30
C TRP A 48 -2.62 -46.85 3.78
N THR A 49 -3.73 -46.80 4.50
CA THR A 49 -5.03 -47.29 4.04
C THR A 49 -5.58 -46.40 2.93
N ARG A 50 -6.54 -46.91 2.13
CA ARG A 50 -7.19 -46.11 1.08
C ARG A 50 -7.86 -44.84 1.63
N GLY A 51 -8.42 -44.90 2.85
CA GLY A 51 -9.03 -43.75 3.50
C GLY A 51 -8.02 -42.65 3.81
N GLU A 52 -6.87 -43.00 4.38
CA GLU A 52 -5.80 -42.04 4.71
C GLU A 52 -5.18 -41.41 3.45
N GLN A 53 -5.05 -42.18 2.36
CA GLN A 53 -4.59 -41.65 1.08
C GLN A 53 -5.55 -40.60 0.50
N ILE A 54 -6.86 -40.84 0.59
CA ILE A 54 -7.88 -39.88 0.15
C ILE A 54 -7.81 -38.61 1.01
N VAL A 55 -7.67 -38.76 2.33
CA VAL A 55 -7.55 -37.61 3.24
C VAL A 55 -6.29 -36.79 2.93
N LEU A 56 -5.13 -37.42 2.72
CA LEU A 56 -3.91 -36.70 2.33
C LEU A 56 -4.07 -35.97 1.00
N LEU A 57 -4.69 -36.62 0.02
CA LEU A 57 -4.94 -36.02 -1.29
C LEU A 57 -5.87 -34.81 -1.16
N LEU A 58 -6.94 -34.91 -0.37
CA LEU A 58 -7.82 -33.79 -0.07
C LEU A 58 -7.11 -32.67 0.70
N LEU A 59 -6.22 -33.00 1.63
CA LEU A 59 -5.46 -32.03 2.41
C LEU A 59 -4.51 -31.19 1.54
N VAL A 60 -4.04 -31.74 0.42
CA VAL A 60 -3.25 -31.02 -0.59
C VAL A 60 -4.15 -30.29 -1.58
N LEU A 61 -5.20 -30.93 -2.09
CA LEU A 61 -6.07 -30.37 -3.12
C LEU A 61 -7.00 -29.27 -2.61
N ALA A 62 -7.53 -29.37 -1.38
CA ALA A 62 -8.45 -28.39 -0.82
C ALA A 62 -7.86 -26.97 -0.74
N PRO A 63 -6.66 -26.74 -0.18
CA PRO A 63 -6.09 -25.39 -0.16
C PRO A 63 -5.77 -24.87 -1.57
N MET A 64 -5.38 -25.74 -2.52
CA MET A 64 -5.20 -25.33 -3.91
C MET A 64 -6.52 -24.90 -4.54
N TYR A 65 -7.61 -25.65 -4.31
CA TYR A 65 -8.93 -25.30 -4.81
C TYR A 65 -9.36 -23.92 -4.30
N PHE A 66 -9.24 -23.66 -2.99
CA PHE A 66 -9.57 -22.34 -2.43
C PHE A 66 -8.65 -21.22 -2.94
N MET A 67 -7.37 -21.51 -3.21
CA MET A 67 -6.44 -20.52 -3.77
C MET A 67 -6.81 -20.14 -5.22
N PHE A 68 -7.27 -21.10 -6.02
CA PHE A 68 -7.61 -20.88 -7.42
C PHE A 68 -9.06 -20.48 -7.64
N SER A 69 -9.97 -20.73 -6.70
CA SER A 69 -11.38 -20.31 -6.81
C SER A 69 -11.54 -18.79 -6.89
N ASP A 70 -10.65 -18.04 -6.26
CA ASP A 70 -10.64 -16.58 -6.28
C ASP A 70 -9.71 -15.98 -7.35
N ALA A 71 -9.04 -16.83 -8.16
CA ALA A 71 -8.12 -16.37 -9.19
C ALA A 71 -8.89 -15.79 -10.40
N GLN A 72 -9.22 -14.50 -10.31
CA GLN A 72 -9.83 -13.75 -11.41
C GLN A 72 -8.77 -13.25 -12.40
N PRO A 73 -9.05 -13.22 -13.71
CA PRO A 73 -8.19 -12.57 -14.69
C PRO A 73 -7.95 -11.11 -14.27
N ARG A 74 -6.68 -10.72 -14.07
CA ARG A 74 -6.35 -9.33 -13.76
C ARG A 74 -6.65 -8.46 -14.97
N ASN A 75 -7.61 -7.54 -14.82
CA ASN A 75 -7.95 -6.56 -15.83
C ASN A 75 -6.84 -5.48 -15.89
N ILE A 76 -5.83 -5.71 -16.72
CA ILE A 76 -4.73 -4.76 -16.92
C ILE A 76 -5.26 -3.61 -17.79
N PRO A 77 -5.07 -2.34 -17.39
CA PRO A 77 -5.54 -1.20 -18.18
C PRO A 77 -4.98 -1.22 -19.60
N SER A 78 -5.86 -0.98 -20.58
CA SER A 78 -5.45 -0.96 -21.99
C SER A 78 -4.61 0.28 -22.29
N ALA A 79 -3.94 0.29 -23.45
CA ALA A 79 -3.23 1.50 -23.92
C ALA A 79 -4.13 2.74 -24.02
N LYS A 80 -5.43 2.56 -24.25
CA LYS A 80 -6.42 3.64 -24.28
C LYS A 80 -6.64 4.24 -22.88
N ASP A 81 -6.45 3.45 -21.82
CA ASP A 81 -6.67 3.89 -20.45
C ASP A 81 -5.43 4.58 -19.86
N TRP A 82 -4.21 4.07 -20.11
CA TRP A 82 -2.99 4.62 -19.50
C TRP A 82 -2.32 5.74 -20.29
N LYS A 83 -2.41 5.77 -21.64
CA LYS A 83 -1.75 6.82 -22.43
C LYS A 83 -2.23 8.23 -22.08
N PRO A 84 -3.55 8.51 -21.96
CA PRO A 84 -4.01 9.85 -21.58
C PRO A 84 -3.54 10.25 -20.18
N ALA A 85 -3.52 9.30 -19.25
CA ALA A 85 -3.03 9.51 -17.89
C ALA A 85 -1.54 9.86 -17.88
N LEU A 86 -0.71 9.13 -18.63
CA LEU A 86 0.71 9.42 -18.73
C LEU A 86 0.96 10.80 -19.35
N THR A 87 0.30 11.12 -20.46
CA THR A 87 0.43 12.42 -21.12
C THR A 87 0.00 13.57 -20.20
N ALA A 88 -1.07 13.39 -19.41
CA ALA A 88 -1.51 14.38 -18.45
C ALA A 88 -0.47 14.62 -17.34
N VAL A 89 0.16 13.57 -16.79
CA VAL A 89 1.23 13.72 -15.79
C VAL A 89 2.45 14.39 -16.42
N GLN A 90 2.87 13.96 -17.60
CA GLN A 90 4.02 14.55 -18.31
C GLN A 90 3.83 16.06 -18.51
N GLN A 91 2.65 16.46 -19.00
CA GLN A 91 2.33 17.87 -19.21
C GLN A 91 2.29 18.62 -17.89
N ALA A 92 1.59 18.11 -16.87
CA ALA A 92 1.46 18.80 -15.60
C ALA A 92 2.81 18.96 -14.87
N VAL A 93 3.69 17.95 -14.94
CA VAL A 93 5.06 18.01 -14.41
C VAL A 93 5.89 19.05 -15.16
N HIS A 94 5.80 19.08 -16.49
CA HIS A 94 6.48 20.08 -17.33
C HIS A 94 6.01 21.50 -16.98
N ASP A 95 4.70 21.73 -16.88
CA ASP A 95 4.10 23.02 -16.57
C ASP A 95 4.51 23.51 -15.17
N ALA A 96 4.46 22.63 -14.16
CA ALA A 96 4.88 22.96 -12.80
C ALA A 96 6.37 23.35 -12.75
N LYS A 97 7.22 22.58 -13.43
CA LYS A 97 8.66 22.82 -13.47
C LYS A 97 9.04 24.10 -14.22
N THR A 98 8.40 24.37 -15.37
CA THR A 98 8.65 25.61 -16.15
C THR A 98 8.26 26.87 -15.39
N GLN A 99 7.27 26.77 -14.49
CA GLN A 99 6.88 27.84 -13.58
C GLN A 99 7.77 27.93 -12.32
N GLY A 100 8.78 27.07 -12.19
CA GLY A 100 9.67 27.02 -11.02
C GLY A 100 9.05 26.39 -9.77
N GLY A 101 7.90 25.71 -9.91
CA GLY A 101 7.20 25.06 -8.82
C GLY A 101 7.78 23.69 -8.46
N GLU A 102 7.65 23.31 -7.18
CA GLU A 102 8.07 21.99 -6.71
C GLU A 102 6.98 20.95 -6.98
N VAL A 103 7.38 19.75 -7.43
CA VAL A 103 6.48 18.64 -7.72
C VAL A 103 6.67 17.53 -6.68
N LEU A 104 5.60 17.17 -5.99
CA LEU A 104 5.60 16.07 -5.04
C LEU A 104 5.03 14.79 -5.67
N PHE A 105 5.82 13.72 -5.68
CA PHE A 105 5.34 12.36 -5.94
C PHE A 105 5.15 11.61 -4.62
N ILE A 106 3.90 11.57 -4.13
CA ILE A 106 3.52 10.72 -2.98
C ILE A 106 3.55 9.25 -3.40
N ASP A 107 3.01 8.98 -4.58
CA ASP A 107 3.02 7.69 -5.25
C ASP A 107 3.56 7.86 -6.69
N GLN A 108 3.65 6.80 -7.47
CA GLN A 108 4.02 6.82 -8.90
C GLN A 108 5.47 7.24 -9.20
N ARG A 109 6.39 7.13 -8.23
CA ARG A 109 7.83 7.50 -8.39
C ARG A 109 8.58 6.67 -9.43
N GLN A 110 8.05 5.52 -9.81
CA GLN A 110 8.58 4.73 -10.91
C GLN A 110 8.53 5.50 -12.25
N LEU A 111 7.63 6.48 -12.41
CA LEU A 111 7.59 7.35 -13.59
C LEU A 111 8.88 8.16 -13.73
N LEU A 112 9.46 8.61 -12.62
CA LEU A 112 10.76 9.28 -12.59
C LEU A 112 11.89 8.28 -12.84
N THR A 113 11.84 7.13 -12.19
CA THR A 113 12.87 6.09 -12.27
C THR A 113 13.09 5.59 -13.70
N PHE A 114 12.00 5.41 -14.46
CA PHE A 114 12.05 4.93 -15.83
C PHE A 114 12.10 6.05 -16.89
N GLY A 115 12.22 7.31 -16.48
CA GLY A 115 12.33 8.45 -17.40
C GLY A 115 11.05 8.73 -18.19
N PHE A 116 9.88 8.34 -17.67
CA PHE A 116 8.60 8.64 -18.31
C PHE A 116 8.14 10.07 -18.09
N VAL A 117 8.66 10.75 -17.07
CA VAL A 117 8.43 12.18 -16.81
C VAL A 117 9.77 12.88 -16.68
N GLU A 118 9.78 14.20 -16.82
CA GLU A 118 11.00 14.98 -16.63
C GLU A 118 11.57 14.82 -15.21
N PRO A 119 12.90 14.88 -15.05
CA PRO A 119 13.50 14.82 -13.73
C PRO A 119 13.10 16.04 -12.90
N VAL A 120 12.60 15.76 -11.69
CA VAL A 120 12.32 16.72 -10.62
C VAL A 120 12.98 16.22 -9.31
N PRO A 121 13.33 17.10 -8.37
CA PRO A 121 13.84 16.70 -7.07
C PRO A 121 12.86 15.75 -6.35
N LEU A 122 13.38 14.66 -5.78
CA LEU A 122 12.58 13.75 -4.97
C LEU A 122 12.41 14.32 -3.56
N VAL A 123 11.18 14.24 -3.04
CA VAL A 123 10.83 14.56 -1.65
C VAL A 123 10.62 13.23 -0.90
N PRO A 124 11.69 12.60 -0.39
CA PRO A 124 11.62 11.25 0.17
C PRO A 124 10.72 11.16 1.41
N GLU A 125 10.59 12.25 2.15
CA GLU A 125 9.84 12.31 3.41
C GLU A 125 8.37 11.99 3.20
N TYR A 126 7.78 12.32 2.05
CA TYR A 126 6.34 12.13 1.76
C TYR A 126 6.09 10.97 0.80
N GLU A 127 6.83 9.87 0.95
CA GLU A 127 6.58 8.62 0.23
C GLU A 127 5.41 7.86 0.86
N LYS A 128 4.52 7.30 0.03
CA LYS A 128 3.30 6.63 0.49
C LYS A 128 3.51 5.60 1.60
N LYS A 129 4.46 4.67 1.49
CA LYS A 129 4.66 3.64 2.52
C LYS A 129 5.18 4.25 3.82
N LEU A 130 6.12 5.19 3.74
CA LEU A 130 6.58 5.93 4.92
C LEU A 130 5.44 6.70 5.58
N MET A 131 4.67 7.47 4.79
CA MET A 131 3.50 8.21 5.29
C MET A 131 2.47 7.27 5.92
N MET A 132 2.24 6.09 5.35
CA MET A 132 1.32 5.10 5.92
C MET A 132 1.83 4.55 7.26
N ASP A 133 3.12 4.17 7.35
CA ASP A 133 3.74 3.73 8.61
C ASP A 133 3.58 4.80 9.70
N LYS A 134 3.86 6.06 9.37
CA LYS A 134 3.69 7.20 10.27
C LYS A 134 2.23 7.48 10.64
N ALA A 135 1.30 7.31 9.70
CA ALA A 135 -0.13 7.45 9.96
C ALA A 135 -0.64 6.37 10.92
N MET A 136 -0.23 5.12 10.72
CA MET A 136 -0.54 4.00 11.58
C MET A 136 0.04 4.17 12.98
N ALA A 137 1.22 4.77 13.10
CA ALA A 137 1.83 5.14 14.37
C ALA A 137 1.23 6.41 15.02
N SER A 138 0.30 7.10 14.36
CA SER A 138 -0.24 8.39 14.80
C SER A 138 0.85 9.44 15.11
N ASP A 139 1.91 9.47 14.29
CA ASP A 139 3.08 10.35 14.47
C ASP A 139 2.75 11.81 14.07
N ALA A 140 2.11 12.54 14.99
CA ALA A 140 1.70 13.92 14.76
C ALA A 140 2.87 14.87 14.49
N GLN A 141 4.04 14.60 15.08
CA GLN A 141 5.23 15.42 14.88
C GLN A 141 5.72 15.33 13.43
N TYR A 142 5.73 14.13 12.85
CA TYR A 142 6.05 13.92 11.45
C TYR A 142 5.09 14.68 10.53
N PHE A 143 3.78 14.60 10.78
CA PHE A 143 2.78 15.26 9.94
C PHE A 143 2.68 16.77 10.12
N ALA A 144 3.17 17.33 11.23
CA ALA A 144 3.20 18.78 11.43
C ALA A 144 3.95 19.51 10.29
N ARG A 145 5.09 18.95 9.86
CA ARG A 145 5.83 19.49 8.70
C ARG A 145 5.06 19.33 7.40
N TYR A 146 4.42 18.16 7.20
CA TYR A 146 3.61 17.91 6.01
C TYR A 146 2.46 18.93 5.90
N TYR A 147 1.75 19.19 6.99
CA TYR A 147 0.63 20.14 7.00
C TYR A 147 1.08 21.57 6.81
N HIS A 148 2.24 21.96 7.36
CA HIS A 148 2.84 23.25 7.06
C HIS A 148 3.14 23.39 5.55
N ASP A 149 3.80 22.40 4.95
CA ASP A 149 4.15 22.41 3.52
C ASP A 149 2.89 22.46 2.63
N LEU A 150 1.82 21.77 3.03
CA LEU A 150 0.52 21.85 2.36
C LEU A 150 -0.11 23.24 2.51
N ALA A 151 -0.11 23.82 3.71
CA ALA A 151 -0.71 25.12 3.99
C ALA A 151 0.01 26.28 3.30
N THR A 152 1.33 26.19 3.13
CA THR A 152 2.11 27.17 2.37
C THR A 152 2.09 26.92 0.86
N HIS A 153 1.30 25.94 0.39
CA HIS A 153 1.25 25.50 -1.00
C HIS A 153 2.65 25.27 -1.61
N ARG A 154 3.55 24.64 -0.84
CA ARG A 154 4.95 24.39 -1.26
C ARG A 154 5.02 23.67 -2.61
N PHE A 155 4.11 22.72 -2.82
CA PHE A 155 4.05 21.94 -4.05
C PHE A 155 3.11 22.61 -5.05
N ALA A 156 3.61 22.92 -6.24
CA ALA A 156 2.78 23.36 -7.36
C ALA A 156 1.95 22.20 -7.94
N LEU A 157 2.43 20.97 -7.75
CA LEU A 157 1.79 19.75 -8.23
C LEU A 157 2.01 18.59 -7.26
N ILE A 158 0.97 17.82 -6.99
CA ILE A 158 1.07 16.55 -6.26
C ILE A 158 0.58 15.40 -7.15
N VAL A 159 1.40 14.36 -7.30
CA VAL A 159 1.07 13.12 -8.00
C VAL A 159 0.90 12.00 -6.97
N THR A 160 -0.28 11.39 -6.96
CA THR A 160 -0.68 10.36 -6.00
C THR A 160 -1.66 9.38 -6.64
N GLU A 161 -2.03 8.31 -5.94
CA GLU A 161 -3.26 7.60 -6.23
C GLU A 161 -4.50 8.43 -5.82
N PRO A 162 -5.70 8.14 -6.38
CA PRO A 162 -6.93 8.83 -6.02
C PRO A 162 -7.21 8.78 -4.51
N LEU A 163 -7.11 9.94 -3.88
CA LEU A 163 -7.39 10.12 -2.48
C LEU A 163 -8.90 9.97 -2.22
N LYS A 164 -9.24 9.23 -1.16
CA LYS A 164 -10.60 9.02 -0.68
C LYS A 164 -10.68 9.48 0.77
N THR A 165 -11.81 10.05 1.16
CA THR A 165 -12.06 10.52 2.53
C THR A 165 -13.06 9.65 3.28
N ASN A 166 -13.42 8.49 2.73
CA ASN A 166 -14.39 7.59 3.32
C ASN A 166 -13.70 6.71 4.38
N TYR A 167 -14.19 6.80 5.62
CA TYR A 167 -13.82 5.86 6.67
C TYR A 167 -14.50 4.51 6.44
N GLN A 168 -13.75 3.43 6.68
CA GLN A 168 -14.19 2.04 6.65
C GLN A 168 -14.56 1.57 8.05
N THR A 169 -15.38 0.52 8.13
CA THR A 169 -15.88 -0.02 9.40
C THR A 169 -14.97 -1.13 9.90
N GLU A 170 -14.32 -0.94 11.06
CA GLU A 170 -13.27 -1.84 11.60
C GLU A 170 -13.66 -3.30 11.77
N ASN A 171 -14.95 -3.59 12.03
CA ASN A 171 -15.45 -4.95 12.23
C ASN A 171 -16.09 -5.58 10.97
N LYS A 172 -16.03 -4.89 9.83
CA LYS A 172 -16.71 -5.31 8.59
C LYS A 172 -15.79 -5.32 7.38
N ASP A 173 -14.89 -4.35 7.31
CA ASP A 173 -14.01 -4.16 6.17
C ASP A 173 -12.58 -4.58 6.55
N ASP A 174 -12.00 -5.48 5.78
CA ASP A 174 -10.58 -5.83 5.91
C ASP A 174 -9.72 -4.57 5.73
N PHE A 175 -8.67 -4.41 6.55
CA PHE A 175 -7.74 -3.27 6.52
C PHE A 175 -8.35 -1.89 6.86
N ALA A 176 -9.52 -1.84 7.49
CA ALA A 176 -10.16 -0.59 7.89
C ALA A 176 -9.24 0.33 8.71
N SER A 177 -8.40 -0.21 9.59
CA SER A 177 -7.45 0.58 10.40
C SER A 177 -6.43 1.32 9.51
N GLU A 178 -5.88 0.64 8.49
CA GLU A 178 -4.95 1.22 7.52
C GLU A 178 -5.63 2.29 6.67
N ASN A 179 -6.83 2.01 6.15
CA ASN A 179 -7.62 2.99 5.41
C ASN A 179 -7.93 4.23 6.27
N ASN A 180 -8.41 4.03 7.49
CA ASN A 180 -8.84 5.12 8.36
C ASN A 180 -7.67 5.98 8.82
N ALA A 181 -6.51 5.38 9.09
CA ALA A 181 -5.28 6.11 9.36
C ALA A 181 -4.86 6.96 8.15
N TRP A 182 -4.87 6.40 6.94
CA TRP A 182 -4.56 7.14 5.72
C TRP A 182 -5.53 8.29 5.45
N VAL A 183 -6.83 8.05 5.63
CA VAL A 183 -7.87 9.07 5.49
C VAL A 183 -7.61 10.24 6.44
N LYS A 184 -7.40 9.93 7.72
CA LYS A 184 -7.21 10.91 8.79
C LYS A 184 -5.94 11.72 8.60
N TRP A 185 -4.80 11.06 8.39
CA TRP A 185 -3.49 11.71 8.44
C TRP A 185 -3.03 12.26 7.09
N VAL A 186 -3.50 11.71 5.97
CA VAL A 186 -3.00 12.07 4.64
C VAL A 186 -4.10 12.58 3.72
N ALA A 187 -5.11 11.76 3.43
CA ALA A 187 -6.06 12.06 2.35
C ALA A 187 -6.89 13.31 2.63
N ALA A 188 -7.49 13.43 3.83
CA ALA A 188 -8.33 14.57 4.19
C ALA A 188 -7.53 15.89 4.30
N PRO A 189 -6.37 15.96 4.99
CA PRO A 189 -5.54 17.17 5.01
C PRO A 189 -5.07 17.59 3.60
N THR A 190 -4.62 16.64 2.78
CA THR A 190 -4.16 16.93 1.41
C THR A 190 -5.30 17.52 0.57
N LEU A 191 -6.47 16.88 0.57
CA LEU A 191 -7.65 17.36 -0.16
C LEU A 191 -8.27 18.62 0.45
N CYS A 192 -7.84 19.05 1.63
CA CYS A 192 -8.24 20.33 2.18
C CYS A 192 -7.53 21.49 1.48
N TYR A 193 -6.20 21.41 1.33
CA TYR A 193 -5.36 22.43 0.70
C TYR A 193 -5.24 22.30 -0.83
N TYR A 194 -5.37 21.08 -1.34
CA TYR A 194 -5.22 20.77 -2.76
C TYR A 194 -6.52 20.22 -3.35
N GLU A 195 -6.72 20.42 -4.64
CA GLU A 195 -7.87 19.88 -5.39
C GLU A 195 -7.42 19.05 -6.60
N PRO A 196 -8.21 18.05 -7.02
CA PRO A 196 -7.89 17.27 -8.20
C PRO A 196 -7.97 18.09 -9.48
N LEU A 197 -6.83 18.24 -10.16
CA LEU A 197 -6.77 18.70 -11.55
C LEU A 197 -7.30 17.61 -12.50
N ALA A 198 -6.90 16.36 -12.26
CA ALA A 198 -7.34 15.21 -13.03
C ALA A 198 -7.30 13.92 -12.19
N THR A 199 -8.24 13.00 -12.42
CA THR A 199 -8.30 11.70 -11.75
C THR A 199 -8.53 10.58 -12.76
N PHE A 200 -7.58 9.66 -12.87
CA PHE A 200 -7.60 8.50 -13.77
C PHE A 200 -7.76 7.20 -12.97
N LYS A 201 -9.00 6.90 -12.56
CA LYS A 201 -9.32 5.77 -11.67
C LYS A 201 -8.83 4.41 -12.19
N LYS A 202 -8.89 4.18 -13.51
CA LYS A 202 -8.50 2.89 -14.12
C LYS A 202 -7.02 2.56 -13.96
N VAL A 203 -6.17 3.58 -13.82
CA VAL A 203 -4.72 3.42 -13.65
C VAL A 203 -4.24 3.90 -12.29
N ASN A 204 -5.18 4.12 -11.35
CA ASN A 204 -4.92 4.54 -9.98
C ASN A 204 -3.99 5.77 -9.88
N LEU A 205 -4.30 6.81 -10.67
CA LEU A 205 -3.54 8.05 -10.70
C LEU A 205 -4.45 9.26 -10.46
N GLN A 206 -3.96 10.22 -9.68
CA GLN A 206 -4.56 11.51 -9.46
C GLN A 206 -3.48 12.59 -9.43
N ILE A 207 -3.80 13.72 -10.07
CA ILE A 207 -2.96 14.91 -10.12
C ILE A 207 -3.69 16.01 -9.34
N LEU A 208 -3.03 16.60 -8.36
CA LEU A 208 -3.57 17.65 -7.52
C LEU A 208 -2.81 18.96 -7.71
N VAL A 209 -3.52 20.08 -7.59
CA VAL A 209 -2.98 21.44 -7.61
C VAL A 209 -3.47 22.21 -6.38
N PRO A 210 -2.75 23.27 -5.95
CA PRO A 210 -3.19 24.09 -4.83
C PRO A 210 -4.57 24.69 -5.08
N LYS A 211 -5.44 24.68 -4.07
CA LYS A 211 -6.70 25.43 -4.14
C LYS A 211 -6.43 26.92 -4.11
N LYS A 212 -7.20 27.68 -4.89
CA LYS A 212 -7.13 29.15 -4.86
C LYS A 212 -7.58 29.72 -3.51
N GLU A 213 -8.60 29.10 -2.91
CA GLU A 213 -9.19 29.50 -1.63
C GLU A 213 -9.37 28.25 -0.75
N PRO A 214 -8.35 27.86 0.03
CA PRO A 214 -8.50 26.75 0.97
C PRO A 214 -9.48 27.15 2.09
N ALA A 215 -10.38 26.24 2.47
CA ALA A 215 -11.23 26.40 3.64
C ALA A 215 -10.38 26.48 4.92
N ASN A 216 -10.98 26.79 6.08
CA ASN A 216 -10.28 26.64 7.36
C ASN A 216 -9.96 25.17 7.61
N CYS A 217 -8.76 24.75 7.21
CA CYS A 217 -8.32 23.36 7.28
C CYS A 217 -7.87 22.94 8.68
N LEU A 218 -7.70 23.88 9.62
CA LEU A 218 -7.19 23.58 10.96
C LEU A 218 -8.10 22.59 11.71
N ASP A 219 -9.41 22.69 11.51
CA ASP A 219 -10.40 21.82 12.15
C ASP A 219 -10.39 20.38 11.59
N LEU A 220 -9.75 20.17 10.43
CA LEU A 220 -9.60 18.87 9.78
C LEU A 220 -8.25 18.22 10.08
N LEU A 221 -7.30 18.97 10.65
CA LEU A 221 -5.99 18.41 10.99
C LEU A 221 -6.11 17.51 12.24
N PRO A 222 -5.53 16.31 12.20
CA PRO A 222 -5.44 15.47 13.37
C PRO A 222 -4.73 16.20 14.52
N VAL A 223 -5.39 16.28 15.67
CA VAL A 223 -4.77 16.74 16.90
C VAL A 223 -3.84 15.61 17.40
N PRO A 224 -2.62 15.92 17.90
CA PRO A 224 -1.81 14.93 18.60
C PRO A 224 -2.65 14.25 19.69
N PRO A 225 -2.47 12.95 19.95
CA PRO A 225 -2.98 12.39 21.19
C PRO A 225 -2.44 13.26 22.33
N ALA A 226 -3.32 13.76 23.20
CA ALA A 226 -2.87 14.36 24.45
C ALA A 226 -1.98 13.32 25.13
N ASP A 227 -0.75 13.72 25.51
CA ASP A 227 0.26 12.84 26.12
C ASP A 227 -0.44 11.80 27.00
N GLN A 228 -0.50 10.56 26.53
CA GLN A 228 -0.96 9.46 27.36
C GLN A 228 0.17 9.22 28.37
N PRO A 229 -0.11 9.35 29.69
CA PRO A 229 0.92 9.20 30.72
C PRO A 229 1.54 7.80 30.71
#